data_AF-A0A9D8TXR5-F1
#
_entry.id   AF-A0A9D8TXR5-F1
#
_cell.length_a   1.000
_cell.length_b   1.000
_cell.length_c   1.000
_cell.angle_alpha   90.00
_cell.angle_beta   90.00
_cell.angle_gamma   90.00
#
_symmetry.space_group_name_H-M   'P 1'
#
loop_
_entity.id
_entity.type
_entity.pdbx_description
1 polymer ?
#
loop_
_entity_poly.entity_id
_entity_poly.type
_entity_poly.pdbx_seq_one_letter_code
_entity_poly.pdbx_strand_id
1 'polypeptide(L)'
;MDDGSRNLVSQKIKSKEQLAQILGSRPRDKKVIICHGTFDVVHPGHVRHLLYAKSKADILVASLTCDQHVTKAEMRPYVPEDLRAINLAAFEMVDHVIIDENATPIETIKFLEPDYFAKGYEYVAGNIPPKTQEEMDALDTYGGEMIFTPGDVVYSSSRFIETSPPNISTEKLMLLMQAEGFSFDGLRSALADFSGMKVHIVGDTIVDTFTRCSMIGGMTKTPTMSVRYEDKEDYVGGAGIVAKHLCAAGADVTFSTVLGDDALAEFVLDDLEAAGVDVQPIIDPTRPTTNKNAFVASDYRLLKLDTLDNRSISGKIVRQLQEQIAEAPTDVVVFSDFRHGIFNKHTIGDLIAAIPESAFRVADSQVASRWGNITEFKGFDLITPNEREARFALGDQDSVVRPLATDLFSAAQCKTLILKLGERGILTYRTRPDGDPRTIISIDSFAQNVADAVGAGDALLAYASLAMAKTGNEALASVLGCIAAGLECEYDGNVTVKPQAIYARLDQLEAESRYSVQAALTPPIS
;
A
#
# COMPACT_ATOMS: atom_id res chain seq x y z
N MET A 1 -18.68 -23.95 19.93
CA MET A 1 -18.49 -24.32 21.35
C MET A 1 -19.37 -25.54 21.59
N ASP A 2 -18.82 -26.65 22.06
CA ASP A 2 -19.61 -27.86 22.31
C ASP A 2 -20.59 -27.66 23.48
N ASP A 3 -21.62 -28.50 23.54
CA ASP A 3 -22.69 -28.38 24.54
C ASP A 3 -22.19 -28.55 25.98
N GLY A 4 -21.14 -29.35 26.18
CA GLY A 4 -20.50 -29.53 27.48
C GLY A 4 -19.91 -28.23 27.99
N SER A 5 -19.13 -27.56 27.14
CA SER A 5 -18.52 -26.26 27.44
C SER A 5 -19.59 -25.17 27.67
N ARG A 6 -20.64 -25.12 26.84
CA ARG A 6 -21.72 -24.11 27.00
C ARG A 6 -22.45 -24.27 28.34
N ASN A 7 -22.70 -25.49 28.77
CA ASN A 7 -23.40 -25.78 30.03
C ASN A 7 -22.64 -25.33 31.29
N LEU A 8 -21.31 -25.15 31.22
CA LEU A 8 -20.51 -24.68 32.35
C LEU A 8 -20.82 -23.21 32.72
N VAL A 9 -21.22 -22.39 31.73
CA VAL A 9 -21.38 -20.94 31.90
C VAL A 9 -22.81 -20.46 31.69
N SER A 10 -23.64 -21.22 30.96
CA SER A 10 -25.05 -20.89 30.69
C SER A 10 -25.88 -20.72 31.96
N GLN A 11 -25.47 -21.34 33.08
CA GLN A 11 -26.14 -21.18 34.37
C GLN A 11 -26.13 -19.75 34.91
N LYS A 12 -25.17 -18.91 34.48
CA LYS A 12 -25.09 -17.50 34.86
C LYS A 12 -25.95 -16.60 33.98
N ILE A 13 -26.32 -17.06 32.79
CA ILE A 13 -27.17 -16.30 31.86
C ILE A 13 -28.63 -16.49 32.30
N LYS A 14 -29.33 -15.39 32.59
CA LYS A 14 -30.70 -15.40 33.15
C LYS A 14 -31.62 -14.47 32.37
N SER A 15 -32.90 -14.82 32.31
CA SER A 15 -33.93 -13.84 31.92
C SER A 15 -34.11 -12.79 33.02
N LYS A 16 -34.70 -11.66 32.66
CA LYS A 16 -34.98 -10.55 33.57
C LYS A 16 -35.86 -10.99 34.75
N GLU A 17 -36.84 -11.86 34.51
CA GLU A 17 -37.77 -12.41 35.52
C GLU A 17 -37.06 -13.41 36.44
N GLN A 18 -36.23 -14.29 35.87
CA GLN A 18 -35.43 -15.24 36.65
C GLN A 18 -34.46 -14.50 37.57
N LEU A 19 -33.82 -13.45 37.06
CA LEU A 19 -32.90 -12.65 37.84
C LEU A 19 -33.65 -11.90 38.97
N ALA A 20 -34.82 -11.32 38.70
CA ALA A 20 -35.63 -10.70 39.75
C ALA A 20 -36.00 -11.69 40.88
N GLN A 21 -36.30 -12.95 40.55
CA GLN A 21 -36.55 -14.00 41.55
C GLN A 21 -35.29 -14.34 42.37
N ILE A 22 -34.11 -14.36 41.74
CA ILE A 22 -32.84 -14.64 42.41
C ILE A 22 -32.43 -13.49 43.34
N LEU A 23 -32.58 -12.25 42.87
CA LEU A 23 -32.17 -11.06 43.60
C LEU A 23 -33.17 -10.67 44.70
N GLY A 24 -34.46 -10.98 44.52
CA GLY A 24 -35.53 -10.55 45.41
C GLY A 24 -35.81 -9.03 45.34
N SER A 25 -36.79 -8.57 46.11
CA SER A 25 -37.14 -7.14 46.23
C SER A 25 -36.19 -6.40 47.17
N ARG A 26 -35.95 -5.12 46.90
CA ARG A 26 -35.20 -4.23 47.79
C ARG A 26 -36.04 -3.87 49.04
N PRO A 27 -35.45 -3.68 50.24
CA PRO A 27 -34.03 -3.83 50.62
C PRO A 27 -33.57 -5.29 50.74
N ARG A 28 -32.32 -5.55 50.37
CA ARG A 28 -31.72 -6.91 50.31
C ARG A 28 -30.58 -7.06 51.31
N ASP A 29 -30.37 -8.28 51.80
CA ASP A 29 -29.21 -8.61 52.64
C ASP A 29 -27.90 -8.61 51.84
N LYS A 30 -27.95 -9.02 50.57
CA LYS A 30 -26.83 -9.00 49.63
C LYS A 30 -26.99 -7.83 48.66
N LYS A 31 -25.97 -6.98 48.58
CA LYS A 31 -25.98 -5.84 47.68
C LYS A 31 -25.78 -6.28 46.24
N VAL A 32 -26.50 -5.64 45.32
CA VAL A 32 -26.47 -5.92 43.89
C VAL A 32 -25.88 -4.74 43.12
N ILE A 33 -24.91 -5.01 42.24
CA ILE A 33 -24.37 -4.04 41.30
C ILE A 33 -24.61 -4.48 39.85
N ILE A 34 -25.05 -3.54 39.00
CA ILE A 34 -25.21 -3.76 37.56
C ILE A 34 -24.14 -2.98 36.79
N CYS A 35 -23.46 -3.65 35.86
CA CYS A 35 -22.63 -3.02 34.82
C CYS A 35 -23.34 -3.18 33.47
N HIS A 36 -23.51 -2.09 32.71
CA HIS A 36 -24.17 -2.16 31.40
C HIS A 36 -23.28 -1.68 30.26
N GLY A 37 -23.28 -2.41 29.14
CA GLY A 37 -22.56 -2.02 27.93
C GLY A 37 -22.80 -2.97 26.76
N THR A 38 -22.17 -2.70 25.62
CA THR A 38 -22.26 -3.62 24.47
C THR A 38 -21.35 -4.83 24.65
N PHE A 39 -20.18 -4.68 25.29
CA PHE A 39 -19.22 -5.78 25.51
C PHE A 39 -18.88 -6.58 24.24
N ASP A 40 -18.74 -5.91 23.09
CA ASP A 40 -18.48 -6.54 21.79
C ASP A 40 -17.16 -7.34 21.81
N VAL A 41 -16.06 -6.68 22.19
CA VAL A 41 -14.78 -7.32 22.49
C VAL A 41 -14.37 -6.95 23.92
N VAL A 42 -14.26 -7.97 24.78
CA VAL A 42 -13.80 -7.80 26.16
C VAL A 42 -12.29 -7.57 26.17
N HIS A 43 -11.83 -6.47 26.78
CA HIS A 43 -10.42 -6.10 26.89
C HIS A 43 -10.06 -5.84 28.36
N PRO A 44 -8.78 -5.65 28.73
CA PRO A 44 -8.37 -5.45 30.12
C PRO A 44 -9.08 -4.31 30.86
N GLY A 45 -9.59 -3.30 30.13
CA GLY A 45 -10.42 -2.23 30.70
C GLY A 45 -11.74 -2.75 31.27
N HIS A 46 -12.47 -3.58 30.53
CA HIS A 46 -13.70 -4.23 31.01
C HIS A 46 -13.42 -5.15 32.20
N VAL A 47 -12.31 -5.91 32.18
CA VAL A 47 -11.92 -6.78 33.29
C VAL A 47 -11.70 -5.97 34.58
N ARG A 48 -10.97 -4.85 34.50
CA ARG A 48 -10.76 -3.94 35.64
C ARG A 48 -12.07 -3.33 36.13
N HIS A 49 -12.92 -2.88 35.20
CA HIS A 49 -14.23 -2.31 35.51
C HIS A 49 -15.12 -3.30 36.28
N LEU A 50 -15.25 -4.54 35.79
CA LEU A 50 -16.05 -5.59 36.42
C LEU A 50 -15.46 -6.05 37.76
N LEU A 51 -14.14 -6.17 37.88
CA LEU A 51 -13.48 -6.48 39.17
C LEU A 51 -13.75 -5.40 40.22
N TYR A 52 -13.66 -4.13 39.84
CA TYR A 52 -13.96 -3.04 40.75
C TYR A 52 -15.44 -3.06 41.15
N ALA A 53 -16.36 -3.24 40.20
CA ALA A 53 -17.79 -3.34 40.49
C ALA A 53 -18.08 -4.47 41.49
N LYS A 54 -17.55 -5.68 41.25
CA LYS A 54 -17.67 -6.82 42.17
C LYS A 54 -17.10 -6.52 43.57
N SER A 55 -16.08 -5.67 43.71
CA SER A 55 -15.57 -5.30 45.03
C SER A 55 -16.52 -4.44 45.88
N LYS A 56 -17.59 -3.89 45.29
CA LYS A 56 -18.55 -2.99 45.95
C LYS A 56 -19.88 -3.63 46.32
N ALA A 57 -20.14 -4.84 45.82
CA ALA A 57 -21.41 -5.53 46.03
C ALA A 57 -21.22 -7.05 46.05
N ASP A 58 -22.14 -7.75 46.71
CA ASP A 58 -22.08 -9.21 46.83
C ASP A 58 -22.41 -9.90 45.51
N ILE A 59 -23.25 -9.29 44.68
CA ILE A 59 -23.71 -9.84 43.39
C ILE A 59 -23.45 -8.82 42.28
N LEU A 60 -22.66 -9.20 41.27
CA LEU A 60 -22.43 -8.47 40.02
C LEU A 60 -23.25 -9.08 38.88
N VAL A 61 -24.10 -8.23 38.31
CA VAL A 61 -24.87 -8.54 37.11
C VAL A 61 -24.27 -7.76 35.94
N ALA A 62 -23.82 -8.46 34.91
CA ALA A 62 -23.42 -7.85 33.65
C ALA A 62 -24.61 -7.82 32.69
N SER A 63 -25.06 -6.61 32.34
CA SER A 63 -26.14 -6.37 31.38
C SER A 63 -25.54 -5.99 30.04
N LEU A 64 -25.95 -6.69 28.97
CA LEU A 64 -25.49 -6.38 27.62
C LEU A 64 -26.64 -5.97 26.70
N THR A 65 -26.42 -4.96 25.86
CA THR A 65 -27.40 -4.53 24.86
C THR A 65 -27.57 -5.60 23.77
N CYS A 66 -28.81 -5.96 23.43
CA CYS A 66 -29.12 -6.92 22.36
C CYS A 66 -28.70 -6.42 20.96
N ASP A 67 -28.50 -7.35 20.03
CA ASP A 67 -27.93 -7.10 18.69
C ASP A 67 -28.72 -6.04 17.91
N GLN A 68 -30.06 -6.06 18.00
CA GLN A 68 -30.95 -5.12 17.28
C GLN A 68 -30.73 -3.63 17.63
N HIS A 69 -30.06 -3.34 18.75
CA HIS A 69 -29.85 -1.97 19.23
C HIS A 69 -28.38 -1.51 19.20
N VAL A 70 -27.48 -2.34 18.66
CA VAL A 70 -26.07 -1.98 18.49
C VAL A 70 -25.87 -1.33 17.12
N THR A 71 -25.95 0.00 17.05
CA THR A 71 -25.83 0.78 15.78
C THR A 71 -24.51 1.52 15.62
N LYS A 72 -23.55 1.33 16.55
CA LYS A 72 -22.28 2.06 16.56
C LYS A 72 -21.34 1.52 15.47
N ALA A 73 -21.39 2.16 14.29
CA ALA A 73 -20.56 1.96 13.09
C ALA A 73 -21.04 0.88 12.11
N GLU A 74 -20.66 1.05 10.83
CA GLU A 74 -20.88 0.07 9.76
C GLU A 74 -20.24 -1.26 10.18
N MET A 75 -21.01 -2.35 10.16
CA MET A 75 -20.61 -3.71 10.54
C MET A 75 -20.47 -4.02 12.05
N ARG A 76 -21.29 -3.40 12.92
CA ARG A 76 -21.47 -3.86 14.32
C ARG A 76 -22.89 -4.36 14.60
N PRO A 77 -23.08 -5.32 15.53
CA PRO A 77 -22.06 -5.96 16.38
C PRO A 77 -21.18 -6.97 15.63
N TYR A 78 -19.91 -7.07 16.00
CA TYR A 78 -18.99 -8.06 15.43
C TYR A 78 -19.21 -9.45 16.05
N VAL A 79 -19.59 -9.49 17.33
CA VAL A 79 -19.88 -10.71 18.08
C VAL A 79 -21.38 -10.77 18.41
N PRO A 80 -22.11 -11.83 17.98
CA PRO A 80 -23.51 -12.05 18.35
C PRO A 80 -23.75 -12.01 19.86
N GLU A 81 -24.92 -11.53 20.29
CA GLU A 81 -25.28 -11.34 21.70
C GLU A 81 -25.10 -12.58 22.58
N ASP A 82 -25.39 -13.77 22.06
CA ASP A 82 -25.19 -15.04 22.79
C ASP A 82 -23.72 -15.30 23.12
N LEU A 83 -22.82 -15.00 22.18
CA LEU A 83 -21.38 -15.17 22.39
C LEU A 83 -20.84 -14.10 23.34
N ARG A 84 -21.35 -12.87 23.25
CA ARG A 84 -21.02 -11.80 24.21
C ARG A 84 -21.48 -12.19 25.63
N ALA A 85 -22.67 -12.78 25.76
CA ALA A 85 -23.20 -13.26 27.03
C ALA A 85 -22.34 -14.37 27.63
N ILE A 86 -21.96 -15.36 26.81
CA ILE A 86 -21.08 -16.47 27.21
C ILE A 86 -19.71 -15.94 27.66
N ASN A 87 -19.13 -14.98 26.94
CA ASN A 87 -17.84 -14.38 27.30
C ASN A 87 -17.90 -13.70 28.66
N LEU A 88 -18.98 -12.97 28.95
CA LEU A 88 -19.17 -12.34 30.25
C LEU A 88 -19.40 -13.37 31.36
N ALA A 89 -20.19 -14.42 31.09
CA ALA A 89 -20.49 -15.48 32.04
C ALA A 89 -19.23 -16.30 32.42
N ALA A 90 -18.27 -16.43 31.51
CA ALA A 90 -17.01 -17.11 31.76
C ALA A 90 -16.14 -16.42 32.83
N PHE A 91 -16.33 -15.11 33.09
CA PHE A 91 -15.58 -14.41 34.12
C PHE A 91 -16.02 -14.83 35.53
N GLU A 92 -15.05 -15.16 36.38
CA GLU A 92 -15.29 -15.58 37.76
C GLU A 92 -16.04 -14.51 38.57
N MET A 93 -15.69 -13.22 38.38
CA MET A 93 -16.30 -12.12 39.14
C MET A 93 -17.75 -11.80 38.73
N VAL A 94 -18.23 -12.28 37.58
CA VAL A 94 -19.60 -12.05 37.11
C VAL A 94 -20.51 -13.17 37.61
N ASP A 95 -21.51 -12.84 38.43
CA ASP A 95 -22.45 -13.82 38.98
C ASP A 95 -23.58 -14.12 37.99
N HIS A 96 -24.11 -13.08 37.35
CA HIS A 96 -25.19 -13.20 36.38
C HIS A 96 -24.98 -12.34 35.15
N VAL A 97 -25.48 -12.80 34.02
CA VAL A 97 -25.51 -12.07 32.74
C VAL A 97 -26.94 -11.96 32.25
N ILE A 98 -27.33 -10.77 31.79
CA ILE A 98 -28.63 -10.53 31.16
C ILE A 98 -28.43 -9.86 29.80
N ILE A 99 -29.22 -10.28 28.83
CA ILE A 99 -29.36 -9.60 27.54
C ILE A 99 -30.52 -8.62 27.70
N ASP A 100 -30.23 -7.33 27.60
CA ASP A 100 -31.22 -6.27 27.67
C ASP A 100 -31.83 -6.09 26.28
N GLU A 101 -33.13 -6.37 26.17
CA GLU A 101 -33.89 -6.22 24.93
C GLU A 101 -34.07 -4.74 24.53
N ASN A 102 -33.79 -3.81 25.45
CA ASN A 102 -33.90 -2.38 25.21
C ASN A 102 -32.57 -1.74 24.78
N ALA A 103 -32.67 -0.63 24.04
CA ALA A 103 -31.51 0.16 23.62
C ALA A 103 -30.75 0.84 24.78
N THR A 104 -31.36 0.94 25.96
CA THR A 104 -30.78 1.56 27.17
C THR A 104 -31.15 0.75 28.40
N PRO A 105 -30.34 0.78 29.48
CA PRO A 105 -30.58 -0.04 30.67
C PRO A 105 -31.69 0.49 31.58
N ILE A 106 -32.39 1.57 31.22
CA ILE A 106 -33.31 2.29 32.10
C ILE A 106 -34.43 1.38 32.61
N GLU A 107 -35.04 0.59 31.73
CA GLU A 107 -36.11 -0.33 32.11
C GLU A 107 -35.60 -1.50 32.97
N THR A 108 -34.35 -1.89 32.78
CA THR A 108 -33.70 -2.94 33.57
C THR A 108 -33.37 -2.42 34.97
N ILE A 109 -32.87 -1.19 35.07
CA ILE A 109 -32.62 -0.50 36.35
C ILE A 109 -33.93 -0.37 37.15
N LYS A 110 -35.02 0.10 36.52
CA LYS A 110 -36.32 0.27 37.20
C LYS A 110 -36.96 -1.04 37.63
N PHE A 111 -36.70 -2.13 36.91
CA PHE A 111 -37.31 -3.43 37.20
C PHE A 111 -36.53 -4.22 38.25
N LEU A 112 -35.19 -4.21 38.18
CA LEU A 112 -34.34 -4.97 39.09
C LEU A 112 -33.97 -4.17 40.35
N GLU A 113 -34.12 -2.85 40.34
CA GLU A 113 -33.82 -1.94 41.45
C GLU A 113 -32.46 -2.25 42.13
N PRO A 114 -31.32 -2.29 41.39
CA PRO A 114 -30.02 -2.59 41.99
C PRO A 114 -29.60 -1.60 43.08
N ASP A 115 -28.77 -2.04 44.01
CA ASP A 115 -28.16 -1.14 45.00
C ASP A 115 -27.20 -0.17 44.34
N TYR A 116 -26.44 -0.67 43.37
CA TYR A 116 -25.45 0.10 42.63
C TYR A 116 -25.55 -0.08 41.11
N PHE A 117 -25.25 0.98 40.38
CA PHE A 117 -25.05 0.90 38.93
C PHE A 117 -23.68 1.47 38.56
N ALA A 118 -22.84 0.66 37.93
CA ALA A 118 -21.45 0.99 37.66
C ALA A 118 -21.22 1.46 36.22
N LYS A 119 -20.47 2.57 36.08
CA LYS A 119 -19.97 3.10 34.79
C LYS A 119 -18.44 3.31 34.84
N GLY A 120 -17.83 3.29 33.65
CA GLY A 120 -16.40 3.57 33.49
C GLY A 120 -16.03 5.02 33.83
N TYR A 121 -14.78 5.27 34.20
CA TYR A 121 -14.25 6.60 34.54
C TYR A 121 -14.35 7.62 33.39
N GLU A 122 -14.35 7.12 32.15
CA GLU A 122 -14.47 7.91 30.91
C GLU A 122 -15.74 8.76 30.84
N TYR A 123 -16.76 8.45 31.64
CA TYR A 123 -18.00 9.21 31.76
C TYR A 123 -17.95 10.35 32.80
N VAL A 124 -16.83 10.48 33.52
CA VAL A 124 -16.59 11.53 34.54
C VAL A 124 -15.69 12.66 34.01
N ALA A 125 -14.89 12.40 32.97
CA ALA A 125 -13.89 13.34 32.45
C ALA A 125 -14.45 14.55 31.66
N GLY A 126 -15.78 14.77 31.66
CA GLY A 126 -16.48 15.88 31.00
C GLY A 126 -17.86 16.13 31.60
N ASN A 127 -18.72 16.91 30.93
CA ASN A 127 -20.13 17.04 31.33
C ASN A 127 -20.82 15.66 31.28
N ILE A 128 -21.59 15.33 32.32
CA ILE A 128 -22.37 14.09 32.41
C ILE A 128 -23.23 13.98 31.13
N PRO A 129 -23.05 12.93 30.30
CA PRO A 129 -23.86 12.77 29.10
C PRO A 129 -25.35 12.66 29.45
N PRO A 130 -26.28 13.17 28.61
CA PRO A 130 -27.71 13.12 28.90
C PRO A 130 -28.22 11.71 29.24
N LYS A 131 -27.69 10.68 28.57
CA LYS A 131 -28.03 9.27 28.84
C LYS A 131 -27.61 8.80 30.23
N THR A 132 -26.49 9.30 30.74
CA THR A 132 -26.02 8.98 32.10
C THR A 132 -26.85 9.69 33.15
N GLN A 133 -27.34 10.90 32.86
CA GLN A 133 -28.31 11.58 33.72
C GLN A 133 -29.63 10.80 33.82
N GLU A 134 -30.16 10.29 32.71
CA GLU A 134 -31.38 9.46 32.72
C GLU A 134 -31.21 8.16 33.54
N GLU A 135 -30.01 7.55 33.50
CA GLU A 135 -29.66 6.39 34.34
C GLU A 135 -29.62 6.78 35.83
N MET A 136 -29.06 7.94 36.18
CA MET A 136 -29.05 8.46 37.56
C MET A 136 -30.46 8.76 38.07
N ASP A 137 -31.27 9.45 37.26
CA ASP A 137 -32.65 9.79 37.60
C ASP A 137 -33.48 8.51 37.87
N ALA A 138 -33.22 7.43 37.12
CA ALA A 138 -33.86 6.14 37.35
C ALA A 138 -33.47 5.50 38.69
N LEU A 139 -32.20 5.60 39.11
CA LEU A 139 -31.72 5.10 40.41
C LEU A 139 -32.31 5.90 41.58
N ASP A 140 -32.41 7.22 41.43
CA ASP A 140 -32.91 8.14 42.47
C ASP A 140 -34.37 7.85 42.86
N THR A 141 -35.17 7.29 41.95
CA THR A 141 -36.59 6.97 42.23
C THR A 141 -36.79 5.98 43.38
N TYR A 142 -35.79 5.14 43.68
CA TYR A 142 -35.84 4.14 44.75
C TYR A 142 -34.59 4.15 45.65
N GLY A 143 -33.68 5.12 45.48
CA GLY A 143 -32.48 5.29 46.29
C GLY A 143 -31.32 4.37 45.94
N GLY A 144 -31.18 3.97 44.67
CA GLY A 144 -29.94 3.36 44.15
C GLY A 144 -28.83 4.38 43.98
N GLU A 145 -27.57 3.92 43.97
CA GLU A 145 -26.41 4.80 43.82
C GLU A 145 -25.61 4.49 42.55
N MET A 146 -25.17 5.53 41.83
CA MET A 146 -24.25 5.36 40.70
C MET A 146 -22.79 5.32 41.18
N ILE A 147 -22.04 4.30 40.75
CA ILE A 147 -20.62 4.15 41.04
C ILE A 147 -19.80 4.35 39.78
N PHE A 148 -18.78 5.20 39.85
CA PHE A 148 -17.79 5.33 38.78
C PHE A 148 -16.54 4.53 39.14
N THR A 149 -16.12 3.63 38.26
CA THR A 149 -14.94 2.80 38.49
C THR A 149 -13.68 3.61 38.18
N PRO A 150 -12.65 3.66 39.05
CA PRO A 150 -11.42 4.38 38.80
C PRO A 150 -10.64 3.77 37.64
N GLY A 151 -10.15 4.60 36.72
CA GLY A 151 -9.37 4.12 35.58
C GLY A 151 -8.49 5.21 34.97
N ASP A 152 -7.22 4.86 34.78
CA ASP A 152 -6.37 5.52 33.78
C ASP A 152 -6.99 5.30 32.40
N VAL A 153 -6.86 6.28 31.51
CA VAL A 153 -7.36 6.24 30.13
C VAL A 153 -6.80 4.99 29.42
N VAL A 154 -7.62 3.94 29.28
CA VAL A 154 -7.30 2.77 28.45
C VAL A 154 -8.34 2.66 27.35
N TYR A 155 -7.87 2.99 26.16
CA TYR A 155 -8.45 2.88 24.82
C TYR A 155 -9.64 1.89 24.69
N SER A 156 -10.77 2.39 24.18
CA SER A 156 -11.99 1.62 23.89
C SER A 156 -11.76 0.57 22.79
N SER A 157 -12.56 -0.50 22.78
CA SER A 157 -12.52 -1.56 21.75
C SER A 157 -12.57 -1.03 20.30
N SER A 158 -13.18 0.14 20.08
CA SER A 158 -13.19 0.81 18.78
C SER A 158 -11.80 1.20 18.30
N ARG A 159 -10.92 1.63 19.19
CA ARG A 159 -9.57 2.05 18.83
C ARG A 159 -8.67 0.85 18.52
N PHE A 160 -8.87 -0.29 19.20
CA PHE A 160 -8.19 -1.56 18.87
C PHE A 160 -8.54 -2.09 17.48
N ILE A 161 -9.81 -2.02 17.07
CA ILE A 161 -10.27 -2.41 15.73
C ILE A 161 -9.75 -1.44 14.66
N GLU A 162 -9.67 -0.15 14.96
CA GLU A 162 -9.02 0.85 14.10
C GLU A 162 -7.49 0.67 14.01
N THR A 163 -6.85 -0.08 14.92
CA THR A 163 -5.39 -0.29 14.90
C THR A 163 -4.97 -1.41 13.94
N SER A 164 -5.89 -2.23 13.45
CA SER A 164 -5.61 -3.30 12.48
C SER A 164 -6.84 -3.55 11.60
N PRO A 165 -7.16 -2.62 10.67
CA PRO A 165 -8.12 -2.92 9.63
C PRO A 165 -7.70 -4.20 8.89
N PRO A 166 -8.64 -5.09 8.52
CA PRO A 166 -8.30 -6.26 7.70
C PRO A 166 -7.58 -5.78 6.44
N ASN A 167 -6.44 -6.40 6.13
CA ASN A 167 -5.67 -6.04 4.94
C ASN A 167 -6.38 -6.57 3.69
N ILE A 168 -7.38 -5.82 3.20
CA ILE A 168 -8.23 -6.18 2.05
C ILE A 168 -7.41 -6.26 0.74
N SER A 169 -6.13 -5.90 0.74
CA SER A 169 -5.30 -5.94 -0.48
C SER A 169 -5.18 -7.36 -1.03
N THR A 170 -5.03 -8.36 -0.16
CA THR A 170 -4.94 -9.77 -0.56
C THR A 170 -6.28 -10.27 -1.08
N GLU A 171 -7.41 -9.95 -0.46
CA GLU A 171 -8.73 -10.32 -0.96
C GLU A 171 -9.06 -9.62 -2.30
N LYS A 172 -8.70 -8.33 -2.45
CA LYS A 172 -8.85 -7.61 -3.73
C LYS A 172 -8.02 -8.26 -4.83
N LEU A 173 -6.78 -8.67 -4.52
CA LEU A 173 -5.93 -9.38 -5.46
C LEU A 173 -6.58 -10.70 -5.88
N MET A 174 -7.10 -11.48 -4.93
CA MET A 174 -7.78 -12.75 -5.23
C MET A 174 -9.02 -12.55 -6.11
N LEU A 175 -9.84 -11.53 -5.85
CA LEU A 175 -11.00 -11.19 -6.67
C LEU A 175 -10.60 -10.76 -8.08
N LEU A 176 -9.54 -9.96 -8.21
CA LEU A 176 -8.99 -9.55 -9.50
C LEU A 176 -8.51 -10.77 -10.30
N MET A 177 -7.73 -11.64 -9.68
CA MET A 177 -7.21 -12.88 -10.26
C MET A 177 -8.33 -13.78 -10.76
N GLN A 178 -9.38 -13.96 -9.96
CA GLN A 178 -10.56 -14.72 -10.35
C GLN A 178 -11.31 -14.07 -11.54
N ALA A 179 -11.51 -12.76 -11.51
CA ALA A 179 -12.23 -12.03 -12.56
C ALA A 179 -11.49 -12.03 -13.91
N GLU A 180 -10.16 -12.06 -13.88
CA GLU A 180 -9.28 -12.01 -15.05
C GLU A 180 -8.75 -13.39 -15.46
N GLY A 181 -9.10 -14.44 -14.72
CA GLY A 181 -8.81 -15.83 -15.07
C GLY A 181 -7.35 -16.24 -14.93
N PHE A 182 -6.62 -15.72 -13.94
CA PHE A 182 -5.26 -16.15 -13.64
C PHE A 182 -5.07 -16.52 -12.16
N SER A 183 -4.00 -17.25 -11.85
CA SER A 183 -3.67 -17.74 -10.50
C SER A 183 -2.24 -17.37 -10.11
N PHE A 184 -1.83 -17.67 -8.87
CA PHE A 184 -0.43 -17.51 -8.46
C PHE A 184 0.50 -18.35 -9.33
N ASP A 185 0.09 -19.54 -9.75
CA ASP A 185 0.85 -20.36 -10.69
C ASP A 185 0.95 -19.71 -12.08
N GLY A 186 -0.09 -18.99 -12.51
CA GLY A 186 -0.05 -18.17 -13.72
C GLY A 186 0.99 -17.05 -13.64
N LEU A 187 1.06 -16.36 -12.49
CA LEU A 187 2.10 -15.35 -12.22
C LEU A 187 3.50 -15.96 -12.24
N ARG A 188 3.68 -17.14 -11.61
CA ARG A 188 4.96 -17.86 -11.59
C ARG A 188 5.40 -18.33 -12.98
N SER A 189 4.46 -18.82 -13.78
CA SER A 189 4.71 -19.24 -15.17
C SER A 189 5.12 -18.07 -16.03
N ALA A 190 4.43 -16.92 -15.89
CA ALA A 190 4.79 -15.71 -16.62
C ALA A 190 6.22 -15.24 -16.30
N LEU A 191 6.61 -15.26 -15.02
CA LEU A 191 7.98 -14.93 -14.59
C LEU A 191 9.04 -15.88 -15.16
N ALA A 192 8.74 -17.18 -15.19
CA ALA A 192 9.67 -18.17 -15.74
C ALA A 192 9.91 -17.96 -17.25
N ASP A 193 8.90 -17.48 -17.94
CA ASP A 193 8.88 -17.24 -19.37
C ASP A 193 9.57 -15.93 -19.82
N PHE A 194 10.08 -15.13 -18.88
CA PHE A 194 10.89 -13.94 -19.20
C PHE A 194 12.25 -14.32 -19.79
N SER A 195 12.75 -15.51 -19.44
CA SER A 195 14.04 -15.99 -19.92
C SER A 195 14.03 -16.14 -21.45
N GLY A 196 15.00 -15.48 -22.10
CA GLY A 196 15.16 -15.51 -23.56
C GLY A 196 14.23 -14.57 -24.34
N MET A 197 13.44 -13.72 -23.66
CA MET A 197 12.76 -12.60 -24.33
C MET A 197 13.79 -11.56 -24.74
N LYS A 198 13.70 -11.08 -25.99
CA LYS A 198 14.62 -10.08 -26.51
C LYS A 198 14.05 -8.68 -26.35
N VAL A 199 14.73 -7.86 -25.56
CA VAL A 199 14.31 -6.49 -25.27
C VAL A 199 15.35 -5.51 -25.79
N HIS A 200 14.90 -4.52 -26.57
CA HIS A 200 15.74 -3.40 -26.95
C HIS A 200 15.27 -2.14 -26.24
N ILE A 201 16.10 -1.66 -25.33
CA ILE A 201 15.88 -0.39 -24.66
C ILE A 201 16.65 0.73 -25.35
N VAL A 202 16.01 1.87 -25.50
CA VAL A 202 16.59 3.09 -26.05
C VAL A 202 16.34 4.21 -25.07
N GLY A 203 17.37 4.92 -24.66
CA GLY A 203 17.16 6.06 -23.78
C GLY A 203 18.39 6.74 -23.23
N ASP A 204 18.13 7.79 -22.46
CA ASP A 204 19.16 8.65 -21.89
C ASP A 204 19.86 7.92 -20.73
N THR A 205 21.17 7.70 -20.83
CA THR A 205 21.96 7.21 -19.70
C THR A 205 22.34 8.35 -18.77
N ILE A 206 22.25 8.11 -17.47
CA ILE A 206 22.63 9.05 -16.42
C ILE A 206 23.62 8.33 -15.50
N VAL A 207 24.72 8.99 -15.13
CA VAL A 207 25.55 8.56 -14.01
C VAL A 207 25.18 9.40 -12.80
N ASP A 208 24.60 8.76 -11.78
CA ASP A 208 24.35 9.38 -10.48
C ASP A 208 25.60 9.20 -9.62
N THR A 209 26.21 10.31 -9.21
CA THR A 209 27.43 10.32 -8.40
C THR A 209 27.10 10.81 -6.99
N PHE A 210 27.60 10.11 -5.98
CA PHE A 210 27.63 10.60 -4.60
C PHE A 210 29.05 10.96 -4.22
N THR A 211 29.29 12.25 -3.99
CA THR A 211 30.57 12.74 -3.45
C THR A 211 30.44 12.89 -1.94
N ARG A 212 31.01 11.95 -1.18
CA ARG A 212 30.95 11.99 0.29
C ARG A 212 31.97 12.98 0.84
N CYS A 213 31.51 13.80 1.78
CA CYS A 213 32.28 14.88 2.35
C CYS A 213 32.09 14.97 3.87
N SER A 214 33.12 15.44 4.59
CA SER A 214 32.99 15.86 5.99
C SER A 214 32.86 17.37 6.12
N MET A 215 31.98 17.83 7.01
CA MET A 215 31.84 19.26 7.34
C MET A 215 33.10 19.75 8.09
N ILE A 216 33.79 20.75 7.53
CA ILE A 216 34.95 21.38 8.19
C ILE A 216 34.53 22.61 9.01
N GLY A 217 33.45 23.28 8.60
CA GLY A 217 32.97 24.55 9.14
C GLY A 217 33.12 25.70 8.14
N GLY A 218 32.24 26.70 8.19
CA GLY A 218 32.26 27.80 7.23
C GLY A 218 31.14 28.82 7.44
N MET A 219 31.48 29.94 8.09
CA MET A 219 30.86 31.27 7.94
C MET A 219 31.84 32.41 8.28
N THR A 220 33.15 32.14 8.34
CA THR A 220 34.15 33.15 8.79
C THR A 220 34.59 34.12 7.69
N LYS A 221 34.52 33.73 6.40
CA LYS A 221 34.90 34.58 5.25
C LYS A 221 33.74 34.87 4.30
N THR A 222 32.88 33.88 4.08
CA THR A 222 31.68 33.94 3.24
C THR A 222 30.60 33.07 3.88
N PRO A 223 29.29 33.33 3.66
CA PRO A 223 28.21 32.52 4.19
C PRO A 223 28.04 31.21 3.38
N THR A 224 29.15 30.53 3.10
CA THR A 224 29.20 29.26 2.37
C THR A 224 29.86 28.19 3.22
N MET A 225 29.28 27.00 3.17
CA MET A 225 29.79 25.82 3.86
C MET A 225 31.12 25.39 3.21
N SER A 226 32.10 25.04 4.05
CA SER A 226 33.32 24.36 3.57
C SER A 226 33.29 22.89 4.01
N VAL A 227 33.54 22.02 3.04
CA VAL A 227 33.54 20.57 3.20
C VAL A 227 34.85 19.97 2.72
N ARG A 228 35.26 18.84 3.30
CA ARG A 228 36.43 18.06 2.88
C ARG A 228 35.93 16.86 2.08
N TYR A 229 36.48 16.66 0.89
CA TYR A 229 36.26 15.45 0.11
C TYR A 229 36.76 14.20 0.86
N GLU A 230 35.97 13.13 0.84
CA GLU A 230 36.33 11.83 1.42
C GLU A 230 36.45 10.77 0.33
N ASP A 231 35.34 10.48 -0.34
CA ASP A 231 35.29 9.52 -1.45
C ASP A 231 34.21 9.91 -2.47
N LYS A 232 34.11 9.08 -3.52
CA LYS A 232 33.15 9.23 -4.60
C LYS A 232 32.64 7.84 -5.02
N GLU A 233 31.33 7.70 -5.12
CA GLU A 233 30.66 6.50 -5.62
C GLU A 233 29.81 6.88 -6.84
N ASP A 234 29.97 6.13 -7.93
CA ASP A 234 29.21 6.32 -9.19
C ASP A 234 28.23 5.16 -9.38
N TYR A 235 27.04 5.47 -9.89
CA TYR A 235 25.99 4.51 -10.20
C TYR A 235 25.41 4.78 -11.58
N VAL A 236 25.16 3.73 -12.35
CA VAL A 236 24.43 3.85 -13.61
C VAL A 236 22.93 3.96 -13.31
N GLY A 237 22.34 5.07 -13.75
CA GLY A 237 20.92 5.40 -13.69
C GLY A 237 20.35 5.70 -15.07
N GLY A 238 19.19 6.36 -15.09
CA GLY A 238 18.50 6.67 -16.35
C GLY A 238 17.95 5.41 -17.03
N ALA A 239 18.04 5.35 -18.35
CA ALA A 239 17.66 4.14 -19.10
C ALA A 239 18.57 2.93 -18.77
N GLY A 240 19.79 3.17 -18.29
CA GLY A 240 20.73 2.11 -17.94
C GLY A 240 20.25 1.24 -16.78
N ILE A 241 19.65 1.82 -15.74
CA ILE A 241 19.13 1.02 -14.61
C ILE A 241 17.88 0.22 -15.00
N VAL A 242 17.04 0.75 -15.89
CA VAL A 242 15.92 0.00 -16.49
C VAL A 242 16.45 -1.21 -17.27
N ALA A 243 17.54 -1.04 -18.04
CA ALA A 243 18.19 -2.14 -18.75
C ALA A 243 18.71 -3.22 -17.78
N LYS A 244 19.31 -2.81 -16.65
CA LYS A 244 19.76 -3.73 -15.60
C LYS A 244 18.60 -4.47 -14.95
N HIS A 245 17.46 -3.83 -14.67
CA HIS A 245 16.26 -4.49 -14.15
C HIS A 245 15.68 -5.51 -15.14
N LEU A 246 15.59 -5.17 -16.43
CA LEU A 246 15.14 -6.09 -17.48
C LEU A 246 16.05 -7.33 -17.59
N CYS A 247 17.38 -7.12 -17.55
CA CYS A 247 18.34 -8.20 -17.59
C CYS A 247 18.29 -9.07 -16.32
N ALA A 248 18.19 -8.44 -15.14
CA ALA A 248 18.03 -9.14 -13.86
C ALA A 248 16.74 -9.97 -13.80
N ALA A 249 15.67 -9.51 -14.45
CA ALA A 249 14.42 -10.25 -14.61
C ALA A 249 14.53 -11.49 -15.53
N GLY A 250 15.61 -11.60 -16.30
CA GLY A 250 15.96 -12.76 -17.12
C GLY A 250 15.93 -12.53 -18.64
N ALA A 251 15.63 -11.31 -19.10
CA ALA A 251 15.56 -11.00 -20.53
C ALA A 251 16.95 -10.81 -21.16
N ASP A 252 17.06 -11.08 -22.46
CA ASP A 252 18.22 -10.73 -23.27
C ASP A 252 18.07 -9.26 -23.71
N VAL A 253 18.88 -8.38 -23.12
CA VAL A 253 18.72 -6.93 -23.26
C VAL A 253 19.79 -6.34 -24.17
N THR A 254 19.37 -5.71 -25.26
CA THR A 254 20.20 -4.78 -26.04
C THR A 254 19.86 -3.35 -25.62
N PHE A 255 20.86 -2.50 -25.40
CA PHE A 255 20.68 -1.12 -24.95
C PHE A 255 21.37 -0.12 -25.88
N SER A 256 20.57 0.71 -26.56
CA SER A 256 21.07 1.83 -27.36
C SER A 256 20.99 3.14 -26.59
N THR A 257 22.11 3.84 -26.50
CA THR A 257 22.20 5.12 -25.79
C THR A 257 23.27 6.02 -26.41
N VAL A 258 23.33 7.27 -25.96
CA VAL A 258 24.32 8.25 -26.39
C VAL A 258 25.19 8.62 -25.19
N LEU A 259 26.50 8.45 -25.33
CA LEU A 259 27.50 8.75 -24.30
C LEU A 259 28.49 9.79 -24.81
N GLY A 260 29.18 10.46 -23.89
CA GLY A 260 30.30 11.33 -24.21
C GLY A 260 31.57 10.55 -24.53
N ASP A 261 32.62 11.26 -24.93
CA ASP A 261 33.98 10.73 -25.04
C ASP A 261 34.75 11.04 -23.75
N ASP A 262 34.38 10.34 -22.66
CA ASP A 262 34.88 10.58 -21.32
C ASP A 262 34.95 9.31 -20.46
N ALA A 263 35.65 9.40 -19.32
CA ALA A 263 35.82 8.27 -18.40
C ALA A 263 34.50 7.75 -17.79
N LEU A 264 33.45 8.58 -17.78
CA LEU A 264 32.13 8.13 -17.31
C LEU A 264 31.45 7.22 -18.34
N ALA A 265 31.70 7.44 -19.64
CA ALA A 265 31.26 6.50 -20.67
C ALA A 265 31.90 5.13 -20.48
N GLU A 266 33.21 5.05 -20.21
CA GLU A 266 33.90 3.79 -19.92
C GLU A 266 33.29 3.09 -18.70
N PHE A 267 33.08 3.82 -17.59
CA PHE A 267 32.41 3.29 -16.40
C PHE A 267 31.01 2.72 -16.70
N VAL A 268 30.21 3.42 -17.50
CA VAL A 268 28.86 2.96 -17.89
C VAL A 268 28.93 1.65 -18.64
N LEU A 269 29.86 1.52 -19.60
CA LEU A 269 30.02 0.30 -20.39
C LEU A 269 30.44 -0.88 -19.52
N ASP A 270 31.42 -0.68 -18.64
CA ASP A 270 31.90 -1.72 -17.72
C ASP A 270 30.80 -2.20 -16.76
N ASP A 271 30.02 -1.29 -16.15
CA ASP A 271 28.93 -1.63 -15.22
C ASP A 271 27.79 -2.38 -15.90
N LEU A 272 27.42 -1.97 -17.13
CA LEU A 272 26.36 -2.62 -17.89
C LEU A 272 26.78 -3.98 -18.46
N GLU A 273 28.02 -4.12 -18.92
CA GLU A 273 28.58 -5.41 -19.34
C GLU A 273 28.64 -6.38 -18.15
N ALA A 274 29.06 -5.91 -16.97
CA ALA A 274 29.05 -6.71 -15.74
C ALA A 274 27.63 -7.15 -15.32
N ALA A 275 26.61 -6.38 -15.69
CA ALA A 275 25.21 -6.73 -15.48
C ALA A 275 24.64 -7.67 -16.55
N GLY A 276 25.38 -7.94 -17.65
CA GLY A 276 24.95 -8.80 -18.76
C GLY A 276 24.15 -8.09 -19.85
N VAL A 277 24.17 -6.76 -19.89
CA VAL A 277 23.47 -5.97 -20.91
C VAL A 277 24.36 -5.81 -22.15
N ASP A 278 23.81 -6.09 -23.34
CA ASP A 278 24.47 -5.84 -24.63
C ASP A 278 24.33 -4.36 -25.01
N VAL A 279 25.35 -3.56 -24.72
CA VAL A 279 25.31 -2.10 -24.95
C VAL A 279 25.77 -1.76 -26.37
N GLN A 280 24.97 -0.97 -27.07
CA GLN A 280 25.28 -0.39 -28.38
C GLN A 280 25.44 1.14 -28.28
N PRO A 281 26.55 1.62 -27.69
CA PRO A 281 26.72 3.05 -27.44
C PRO A 281 27.00 3.82 -28.74
N ILE A 282 26.42 5.02 -28.84
CA ILE A 282 26.84 6.01 -29.82
C ILE A 282 27.63 7.09 -29.08
N ILE A 283 28.93 7.19 -29.37
CA ILE A 283 29.82 8.18 -28.76
C ILE A 283 29.67 9.52 -29.48
N ASP A 284 29.24 10.55 -28.75
CA ASP A 284 29.15 11.95 -29.20
C ASP A 284 30.18 12.82 -28.45
N PRO A 285 31.34 13.13 -29.06
CA PRO A 285 32.38 13.90 -28.39
C PRO A 285 32.00 15.38 -28.16
N THR A 286 30.83 15.82 -28.66
CA THR A 286 30.37 17.21 -28.51
C THR A 286 29.55 17.45 -27.25
N ARG A 287 29.31 16.41 -26.45
CA ARG A 287 28.60 16.45 -25.17
C ARG A 287 29.28 15.56 -24.12
N PRO A 288 29.15 15.88 -22.82
CA PRO A 288 29.56 14.96 -21.76
C PRO A 288 28.55 13.82 -21.59
N THR A 289 29.00 12.70 -21.05
CA THR A 289 28.12 11.71 -20.44
C THR A 289 27.36 12.38 -19.29
N THR A 290 26.03 12.25 -19.28
CA THR A 290 25.19 12.94 -18.30
C THR A 290 25.54 12.49 -16.89
N ASN A 291 26.00 13.43 -16.06
CA ASN A 291 26.37 13.18 -14.67
C ASN A 291 25.57 14.05 -13.71
N LYS A 292 25.02 13.42 -12.67
CA LYS A 292 24.24 14.07 -11.61
C LYS A 292 24.94 13.83 -10.28
N ASN A 293 25.77 14.77 -9.84
CA ASN A 293 26.60 14.61 -8.65
C ASN A 293 25.98 15.27 -7.41
N ALA A 294 25.59 14.48 -6.42
CA ALA A 294 25.14 14.94 -5.11
C ALA A 294 26.31 14.94 -4.11
N PHE A 295 26.62 16.11 -3.54
CA PHE A 295 27.57 16.25 -2.46
C PHE A 295 26.87 15.96 -1.13
N VAL A 296 27.29 14.91 -0.44
CA VAL A 296 26.66 14.43 0.79
C VAL A 296 27.61 14.63 1.96
N ALA A 297 27.14 15.22 3.05
CA ALA A 297 27.89 15.29 4.29
C ALA A 297 27.05 14.81 5.47
N SER A 298 27.60 13.84 6.23
CA SER A 298 26.79 13.03 7.16
C SER A 298 25.60 12.43 6.39
N ASP A 299 24.35 12.76 6.75
CA ASP A 299 23.14 12.27 6.06
C ASP A 299 22.44 13.34 5.22
N TYR A 300 23.09 14.49 4.99
CA TYR A 300 22.49 15.62 4.27
C TYR A 300 23.09 15.80 2.87
N ARG A 301 22.22 15.88 1.86
CA ARG A 301 22.58 16.30 0.49
C ARG A 301 22.72 17.83 0.45
N LEU A 302 23.95 18.32 0.35
CA LEU A 302 24.29 19.75 0.44
C LEU A 302 24.09 20.52 -0.87
N LEU A 303 24.54 19.92 -1.98
CA LEU A 303 24.54 20.52 -3.31
C LEU A 303 24.41 19.41 -4.34
N LYS A 304 23.69 19.69 -5.43
CA LYS A 304 23.69 18.85 -6.63
C LYS A 304 24.34 19.62 -7.79
N LEU A 305 25.36 19.02 -8.40
CA LEU A 305 26.06 19.53 -9.58
C LEU A 305 25.75 18.62 -10.77
N ASP A 306 25.02 19.13 -11.73
CA ASP A 306 24.67 18.41 -12.95
C ASP A 306 25.63 18.80 -14.09
N THR A 307 26.38 17.83 -14.62
CA THR A 307 27.23 18.00 -15.82
C THR A 307 26.55 17.29 -16.99
N LEU A 308 25.89 18.06 -17.84
CA LEU A 308 25.01 17.50 -18.88
C LEU A 308 24.89 18.41 -20.10
N ASP A 309 24.41 17.85 -21.22
CA ASP A 309 24.00 18.59 -22.41
C ASP A 309 22.59 18.20 -22.83
N ASN A 310 21.71 19.18 -22.84
CA ASN A 310 20.28 19.05 -23.08
C ASN A 310 19.86 19.39 -24.51
N ARG A 311 20.81 19.68 -25.39
CA ARG A 311 20.57 19.92 -26.82
C ARG A 311 20.08 18.63 -27.49
N SER A 312 19.25 18.78 -28.53
CA SER A 312 18.89 17.64 -29.38
C SER A 312 20.13 16.99 -29.96
N ILE A 313 20.13 15.67 -30.03
CA ILE A 313 21.15 14.91 -30.77
C ILE A 313 21.09 15.26 -32.26
N SER A 314 22.23 15.08 -32.95
CA SER A 314 22.33 15.39 -34.38
C SER A 314 21.53 14.40 -35.23
N GLY A 315 21.08 14.83 -36.42
CA GLY A 315 20.37 13.95 -37.36
C GLY A 315 21.22 12.77 -37.90
N LYS A 316 22.53 12.75 -37.63
CA LYS A 316 23.39 11.57 -37.86
C LYS A 316 23.18 10.54 -36.74
N ILE A 317 23.19 10.98 -35.49
CA ILE A 317 22.98 10.11 -34.32
C ILE A 317 21.56 9.55 -34.33
N VAL A 318 20.55 10.35 -34.69
CA VAL A 318 19.17 9.87 -34.86
C VAL A 318 19.11 8.71 -35.86
N ARG A 319 19.76 8.84 -37.02
CA ARG A 319 19.81 7.76 -38.02
C ARG A 319 20.51 6.50 -37.52
N GLN A 320 21.60 6.65 -36.78
CA GLN A 320 22.28 5.51 -36.15
C GLN A 320 21.37 4.78 -35.14
N LEU A 321 20.63 5.53 -34.31
CA LEU A 321 19.63 4.93 -33.41
C LEU A 321 18.51 4.23 -34.19
N GLN A 322 18.02 4.83 -35.28
CA GLN A 322 17.02 4.18 -36.14
C GLN A 322 17.52 2.87 -36.74
N GLU A 323 18.77 2.84 -37.22
CA GLU A 323 19.43 1.63 -37.75
C GLU A 323 19.53 0.56 -36.66
N GLN A 324 20.02 0.91 -35.47
CA GLN A 324 20.11 -0.03 -34.33
C GLN A 324 18.75 -0.61 -33.95
N ILE A 325 17.70 0.23 -33.86
CA ILE A 325 16.34 -0.20 -33.52
C ILE A 325 15.76 -1.14 -34.59
N ALA A 326 16.02 -0.87 -35.87
CA ALA A 326 15.47 -1.66 -36.96
C ALA A 326 16.19 -2.99 -37.18
N GLU A 327 17.49 -3.07 -36.88
CA GLU A 327 18.32 -4.26 -37.11
C GLU A 327 18.22 -5.30 -35.97
N ALA A 328 17.91 -4.86 -34.75
CA ALA A 328 17.81 -5.75 -33.60
C ALA A 328 16.54 -6.62 -33.66
N PRO A 329 16.64 -7.97 -33.69
CA PRO A 329 15.48 -8.84 -33.61
C PRO A 329 14.93 -8.81 -32.17
N THR A 330 13.82 -8.10 -31.95
CA THR A 330 13.31 -7.79 -30.61
C THR A 330 11.84 -8.11 -30.46
N ASP A 331 11.47 -8.67 -29.32
CA ASP A 331 10.08 -8.90 -28.92
C ASP A 331 9.48 -7.63 -28.29
N VAL A 332 10.30 -6.84 -27.59
CA VAL A 332 9.89 -5.63 -26.87
C VAL A 332 10.86 -4.48 -27.17
N VAL A 333 10.33 -3.29 -27.44
CA VAL A 333 11.11 -2.05 -27.52
C VAL A 333 10.67 -1.10 -26.43
N VAL A 334 11.61 -0.65 -25.59
CA VAL A 334 11.37 0.25 -24.46
C VAL A 334 12.03 1.59 -24.72
N PHE A 335 11.26 2.66 -24.75
CA PHE A 335 11.76 4.04 -24.76
C PHE A 335 11.74 4.61 -23.34
N SER A 336 12.90 4.98 -22.83
CA SER A 336 13.07 5.51 -21.47
C SER A 336 13.65 6.93 -21.53
N ASP A 337 12.78 7.93 -21.34
CA ASP A 337 13.06 9.33 -21.59
C ASP A 337 13.32 10.13 -20.31
N PHE A 338 14.49 10.78 -20.23
CA PHE A 338 14.90 11.70 -19.16
C PHE A 338 15.18 13.12 -19.68
N ARG A 339 14.86 13.42 -20.95
CA ARG A 339 14.99 14.72 -21.62
C ARG A 339 16.42 15.25 -21.73
N HIS A 340 17.39 14.37 -21.96
CA HIS A 340 18.81 14.70 -22.18
C HIS A 340 19.24 14.69 -23.66
N GLY A 341 18.28 14.59 -24.58
CA GLY A 341 18.45 14.97 -25.97
C GLY A 341 18.03 13.91 -26.99
N ILE A 342 17.97 12.63 -26.58
CA ILE A 342 17.53 11.53 -27.45
C ILE A 342 16.06 11.72 -27.84
N PHE A 343 15.18 11.96 -26.86
CA PHE A 343 13.76 12.14 -27.09
C PHE A 343 13.34 13.61 -27.01
N ASN A 344 12.81 14.10 -28.12
CA ASN A 344 12.14 15.39 -28.21
C ASN A 344 11.17 15.39 -29.41
N LYS A 345 10.41 16.48 -29.56
CA LYS A 345 9.39 16.62 -30.63
C LYS A 345 9.91 16.36 -32.04
N HIS A 346 11.21 16.54 -32.29
CA HIS A 346 11.82 16.34 -33.61
C HIS A 346 12.36 14.92 -33.81
N THR A 347 12.66 14.18 -32.75
CA THR A 347 13.30 12.86 -32.84
C THR A 347 12.34 11.71 -32.56
N ILE A 348 11.33 11.91 -31.69
CA ILE A 348 10.41 10.85 -31.26
C ILE A 348 9.70 10.20 -32.46
N GLY A 349 9.21 10.99 -33.43
CA GLY A 349 8.53 10.44 -34.61
C GLY A 349 9.42 9.53 -35.46
N ASP A 350 10.66 9.95 -35.69
CA ASP A 350 11.65 9.20 -36.47
C ASP A 350 12.06 7.89 -35.76
N LEU A 351 12.21 7.94 -34.43
CA LEU A 351 12.54 6.76 -33.61
C LEU A 351 11.37 5.77 -33.52
N ILE A 352 10.13 6.26 -33.35
CA ILE A 352 8.93 5.40 -33.37
C ILE A 352 8.80 4.69 -34.72
N ALA A 353 9.09 5.38 -35.83
CA ALA A 353 9.00 4.80 -37.16
C ALA A 353 10.02 3.67 -37.42
N ALA A 354 11.10 3.62 -36.63
CA ALA A 354 12.10 2.56 -36.72
C ALA A 354 11.72 1.29 -35.95
N ILE A 355 10.75 1.35 -35.04
CA ILE A 355 10.33 0.21 -34.22
C ILE A 355 9.68 -0.85 -35.12
N PRO A 356 10.14 -2.12 -35.09
CA PRO A 356 9.50 -3.21 -35.81
C PRO A 356 8.00 -3.32 -35.50
N GLU A 357 7.16 -3.56 -36.51
CA GLU A 357 5.70 -3.66 -36.30
C GLU A 357 5.29 -4.80 -35.37
N SER A 358 6.09 -5.87 -35.31
CA SER A 358 5.85 -7.02 -34.44
C SER A 358 6.25 -6.79 -32.98
N ALA A 359 7.06 -5.76 -32.70
CA ALA A 359 7.58 -5.53 -31.36
C ALA A 359 6.56 -4.84 -30.47
N PHE A 360 6.47 -5.29 -29.22
CA PHE A 360 5.67 -4.66 -28.17
C PHE A 360 6.31 -3.34 -27.75
N ARG A 361 5.57 -2.24 -27.82
CA ARG A 361 6.09 -0.87 -27.64
C ARG A 361 5.80 -0.36 -26.25
N VAL A 362 6.84 -0.01 -25.50
CA VAL A 362 6.73 0.55 -24.15
C VAL A 362 7.41 1.91 -24.07
N ALA A 363 6.79 2.86 -23.39
CA ALA A 363 7.40 4.16 -23.11
C ALA A 363 7.23 4.61 -21.66
N ASP A 364 8.26 5.22 -21.13
CA ASP A 364 8.25 5.97 -19.87
C ASP A 364 8.99 7.30 -20.10
N SER A 365 8.42 8.40 -19.61
CA SER A 365 8.95 9.75 -19.80
C SER A 365 8.88 10.50 -18.49
N GLN A 366 10.05 10.68 -17.87
CA GLN A 366 10.15 11.15 -16.50
C GLN A 366 10.16 12.69 -16.40
N VAL A 367 9.62 13.20 -15.29
CA VAL A 367 9.72 14.62 -14.93
C VAL A 367 10.73 14.77 -13.79
N ALA A 368 11.94 15.21 -14.14
CA ALA A 368 13.05 15.45 -13.21
C ALA A 368 13.45 16.93 -13.20
N SER A 369 14.72 17.26 -13.48
CA SER A 369 15.18 18.65 -13.69
C SER A 369 14.60 19.27 -14.97
N ARG A 370 14.13 18.42 -15.89
CA ARG A 370 13.41 18.81 -17.09
C ARG A 370 12.08 18.08 -17.18
N TRP A 371 11.26 18.61 -18.06
CA TRP A 371 9.88 18.23 -18.24
C TRP A 371 9.73 17.24 -19.40
N GLY A 372 9.62 15.96 -19.04
CA GLY A 372 9.12 14.92 -19.93
C GLY A 372 7.66 15.14 -20.29
N ASN A 373 7.24 14.58 -21.42
CA ASN A 373 5.84 14.54 -21.81
C ASN A 373 5.50 13.20 -22.45
N ILE A 374 4.89 12.33 -21.64
CA ILE A 374 4.50 10.98 -22.07
C ILE A 374 3.49 10.98 -23.22
N THR A 375 2.72 12.06 -23.42
CA THR A 375 1.76 12.18 -24.54
C THR A 375 2.41 12.34 -25.92
N GLU A 376 3.73 12.54 -25.97
CA GLU A 376 4.49 12.52 -27.23
C GLU A 376 4.71 11.10 -27.75
N PHE A 377 4.60 10.08 -26.89
CA PHE A 377 4.77 8.65 -27.23
C PHE A 377 3.43 8.03 -27.65
N LYS A 378 2.90 8.49 -28.80
CA LYS A 378 1.57 8.10 -29.26
C LYS A 378 1.50 6.66 -29.76
N GLY A 379 0.42 5.96 -29.42
CA GLY A 379 0.13 4.62 -29.97
C GLY A 379 0.95 3.48 -29.36
N PHE A 380 1.62 3.72 -28.22
CA PHE A 380 2.38 2.70 -27.51
C PHE A 380 1.45 1.67 -26.85
N ASP A 381 1.93 0.43 -26.73
CA ASP A 381 1.16 -0.66 -26.13
C ASP A 381 1.06 -0.49 -24.60
N LEU A 382 2.13 -0.01 -23.98
CA LEU A 382 2.19 0.27 -22.54
C LEU A 382 2.89 1.61 -22.27
N ILE A 383 2.30 2.41 -21.40
CA ILE A 383 2.96 3.56 -20.77
C ILE A 383 2.82 3.51 -19.24
N THR A 384 3.84 3.97 -18.52
CA THR A 384 3.90 3.84 -17.05
C THR A 384 4.15 5.14 -16.27
N PRO A 385 3.54 6.29 -16.60
CA PRO A 385 3.81 7.54 -15.89
C PRO A 385 3.38 7.48 -14.42
N ASN A 386 4.00 8.31 -13.56
CA ASN A 386 3.48 8.63 -12.24
C ASN A 386 2.44 9.76 -12.29
N GLU A 387 1.73 9.99 -11.18
CA GLU A 387 0.72 11.06 -11.11
C GLU A 387 1.29 12.44 -11.43
N ARG A 388 2.53 12.75 -11.01
CA ARG A 388 3.16 14.04 -11.27
C ARG A 388 3.44 14.23 -12.76
N GLU A 389 3.93 13.20 -13.43
CA GLU A 389 4.16 13.16 -14.87
C GLU A 389 2.85 13.29 -15.65
N ALA A 390 1.80 12.60 -15.23
CA ALA A 390 0.47 12.68 -15.83
C ALA A 390 -0.12 14.10 -15.74
N ARG A 391 -0.12 14.69 -14.54
CA ARG A 391 -0.58 16.06 -14.30
C ARG A 391 0.20 17.06 -15.11
N PHE A 392 1.53 16.90 -15.14
CA PHE A 392 2.39 17.76 -15.91
C PHE A 392 2.09 17.67 -17.42
N ALA A 393 1.97 16.46 -17.96
CA ALA A 393 1.71 16.22 -19.38
C ALA A 393 0.37 16.82 -19.86
N LEU A 394 -0.64 16.83 -19.00
CA LEU A 394 -1.97 17.38 -19.29
C LEU A 394 -2.14 18.85 -18.89
N GLY A 395 -1.21 19.40 -18.09
CA GLY A 395 -1.40 20.72 -17.46
C GLY A 395 -2.53 20.73 -16.43
N ASP A 396 -2.77 19.58 -15.77
CA ASP A 396 -3.86 19.39 -14.81
C ASP A 396 -3.40 19.58 -13.36
N GLN A 397 -4.16 20.33 -12.56
CA GLN A 397 -3.85 20.60 -11.15
C GLN A 397 -4.88 20.03 -10.17
N ASP A 398 -6.13 19.87 -10.60
CA ASP A 398 -7.27 19.73 -9.71
C ASP A 398 -8.04 18.42 -9.89
N SER A 399 -7.85 17.71 -11.01
CA SER A 399 -8.66 16.53 -11.31
C SER A 399 -8.36 15.40 -10.33
N VAL A 400 -9.40 14.63 -10.00
CA VAL A 400 -9.23 13.36 -9.29
C VAL A 400 -8.53 12.34 -10.21
N VAL A 401 -7.90 11.32 -9.61
CA VAL A 401 -6.98 10.42 -10.31
C VAL A 401 -7.62 9.69 -11.51
N ARG A 402 -8.90 9.32 -11.41
CA ARG A 402 -9.58 8.56 -12.47
C ARG A 402 -9.80 9.37 -13.76
N PRO A 403 -10.42 10.57 -13.75
CA PRO A 403 -10.45 11.48 -14.90
C PRO A 403 -9.06 11.79 -15.45
N LEU A 404 -8.08 12.07 -14.58
CA LEU A 404 -6.70 12.30 -15.00
C LEU A 404 -6.14 11.14 -15.83
N ALA A 405 -6.34 9.90 -15.37
CA ALA A 405 -5.92 8.71 -16.11
C ALA A 405 -6.67 8.54 -17.44
N THR A 406 -7.98 8.82 -17.47
CA THR A 406 -8.80 8.77 -18.70
C THR A 406 -8.35 9.78 -19.74
N ASP A 407 -8.09 11.02 -19.33
CA ASP A 407 -7.63 12.09 -20.21
C ASP A 407 -6.23 11.80 -20.73
N LEU A 408 -5.35 11.27 -19.87
CA LEU A 408 -3.98 10.89 -20.25
C LEU A 408 -3.99 9.74 -21.25
N PHE A 409 -4.77 8.70 -20.97
CA PHE A 409 -4.93 7.55 -21.86
C PHE A 409 -5.42 7.99 -23.25
N SER A 410 -6.39 8.91 -23.28
CA SER A 410 -6.93 9.47 -24.52
C SER A 410 -5.91 10.34 -25.27
N ALA A 411 -5.16 11.18 -24.56
CA ALA A 411 -4.16 12.07 -25.14
C ALA A 411 -2.94 11.31 -25.70
N ALA A 412 -2.48 10.28 -24.98
CA ALA A 412 -1.38 9.41 -25.40
C ALA A 412 -1.80 8.38 -26.45
N GLN A 413 -3.10 8.08 -26.58
CA GLN A 413 -3.62 7.07 -27.51
C GLN A 413 -2.93 5.70 -27.33
N CYS A 414 -2.56 5.36 -26.09
CA CYS A 414 -1.93 4.09 -25.75
C CYS A 414 -2.96 2.96 -25.62
N LYS A 415 -2.52 1.70 -25.63
CA LYS A 415 -3.42 0.54 -25.40
C LYS A 415 -3.62 0.25 -23.91
N THR A 416 -2.55 0.41 -23.12
CA THR A 416 -2.55 0.24 -21.66
C THR A 416 -1.76 1.37 -20.99
N LEU A 417 -2.34 1.95 -19.95
CA LEU A 417 -1.71 2.93 -19.07
C LEU A 417 -1.63 2.32 -17.67
N ILE A 418 -0.44 2.23 -17.08
CA ILE A 418 -0.27 1.94 -15.65
C ILE A 418 0.16 3.24 -14.96
N LEU A 419 -0.76 3.88 -14.26
CA LEU A 419 -0.50 5.11 -13.52
C LEU A 419 0.06 4.79 -12.13
N LYS A 420 1.31 5.21 -11.87
CA LYS A 420 2.01 5.01 -10.59
C LYS A 420 1.51 6.03 -9.55
N LEU A 421 1.01 5.57 -8.39
CA LEU A 421 0.39 6.41 -7.36
C LEU A 421 1.14 6.40 -6.01
N GLY A 422 2.40 5.93 -6.01
CA GLY A 422 3.23 5.86 -4.81
C GLY A 422 2.71 4.83 -3.81
N GLU A 423 2.56 5.22 -2.55
CA GLU A 423 2.05 4.35 -1.47
C GLU A 423 0.64 3.78 -1.74
N ARG A 424 -0.15 4.44 -2.60
CA ARG A 424 -1.48 3.98 -3.02
C ARG A 424 -1.44 2.86 -4.07
N GLY A 425 -0.25 2.42 -4.48
CA GLY A 425 -0.05 1.41 -5.51
C GLY A 425 -0.21 1.98 -6.92
N ILE A 426 -1.06 1.35 -7.73
CA ILE A 426 -1.22 1.67 -9.14
C ILE A 426 -2.68 1.69 -9.59
N LEU A 427 -2.93 2.47 -10.64
CA LEU A 427 -4.19 2.45 -11.38
C LEU A 427 -3.93 2.13 -12.85
N THR A 428 -4.44 1.00 -13.31
CA THR A 428 -4.29 0.56 -14.70
C THR A 428 -5.54 0.88 -15.50
N TYR A 429 -5.38 1.59 -16.62
CA TYR A 429 -6.42 1.86 -17.61
C TYR A 429 -6.12 1.08 -18.89
N ARG A 430 -7.13 0.38 -19.43
CA ARG A 430 -6.98 -0.50 -20.60
C ARG A 430 -8.12 -0.36 -21.60
N THR A 431 -7.86 -0.65 -22.87
CA THR A 431 -8.90 -0.62 -23.91
C THR A 431 -9.95 -1.71 -23.69
N ARG A 432 -11.17 -1.32 -23.30
CA ARG A 432 -12.34 -2.20 -23.17
C ARG A 432 -13.58 -1.52 -23.79
N PRO A 433 -14.67 -2.26 -24.07
CA PRO A 433 -15.91 -1.65 -24.53
C PRO A 433 -16.42 -0.60 -23.54
N ASP A 434 -17.05 0.47 -24.05
CA ASP A 434 -17.56 1.55 -23.22
C ASP A 434 -18.49 1.03 -22.12
N GLY A 435 -18.22 1.46 -20.88
CA GLY A 435 -18.99 1.07 -19.70
C GLY A 435 -18.59 -0.25 -19.06
N ASP A 436 -17.58 -0.98 -19.58
CA ASP A 436 -17.07 -2.17 -18.88
C ASP A 436 -16.41 -1.74 -17.54
N PRO A 437 -16.90 -2.19 -16.37
CA PRO A 437 -16.32 -1.83 -15.08
C PRO A 437 -14.86 -2.29 -14.94
N ARG A 438 -14.42 -3.25 -15.76
CA ARG A 438 -13.06 -3.77 -15.80
C ARG A 438 -12.09 -2.88 -16.58
N THR A 439 -12.56 -1.79 -17.20
CA THR A 439 -11.70 -0.82 -17.91
C THR A 439 -10.58 -0.28 -17.03
N ILE A 440 -10.85 -0.15 -15.73
CA ILE A 440 -9.88 0.32 -14.74
C ILE A 440 -9.66 -0.75 -13.68
N ILE A 441 -8.39 -1.00 -13.37
CA ILE A 441 -7.96 -1.84 -12.26
C ILE A 441 -7.21 -0.96 -11.27
N SER A 442 -7.46 -1.15 -9.97
CA SER A 442 -6.68 -0.55 -8.90
C SER A 442 -6.01 -1.67 -8.11
N ILE A 443 -4.69 -1.57 -7.92
CA ILE A 443 -3.90 -2.52 -7.14
C ILE A 443 -3.17 -1.72 -6.07
N ASP A 444 -3.35 -2.10 -4.81
CA ASP A 444 -2.66 -1.49 -3.67
C ASP A 444 -1.15 -1.79 -3.72
N SER A 445 -0.34 -1.00 -3.00
CA SER A 445 1.10 -1.28 -2.91
C SER A 445 1.35 -2.60 -2.18
N PHE A 446 2.26 -3.41 -2.70
CA PHE A 446 2.72 -4.64 -2.04
C PHE A 446 3.96 -4.42 -1.15
N ALA A 447 4.45 -3.19 -1.00
CA ALA A 447 5.59 -2.89 -0.13
C ALA A 447 5.22 -3.10 1.35
N GLN A 448 6.08 -3.79 2.10
CA GLN A 448 5.87 -4.04 3.54
C GLN A 448 6.61 -3.01 4.41
N ASN A 449 7.87 -2.75 4.10
CA ASN A 449 8.74 -1.84 4.86
C ASN A 449 9.48 -0.93 3.89
N VAL A 450 8.92 0.24 3.60
CA VAL A 450 9.54 1.19 2.66
C VAL A 450 10.83 1.77 3.26
N ALA A 451 11.96 1.55 2.59
CA ALA A 451 13.27 2.10 2.92
C ALA A 451 13.61 3.30 2.01
N ASP A 452 13.63 3.09 0.70
CA ASP A 452 13.80 4.13 -0.32
C ASP A 452 12.85 3.84 -1.49
N ALA A 453 12.26 4.85 -2.13
CA ALA A 453 11.36 4.67 -3.28
C ALA A 453 12.06 4.90 -4.63
N VAL A 454 13.37 5.17 -4.62
CA VAL A 454 14.18 5.47 -5.80
C VAL A 454 14.46 4.20 -6.59
N GLY A 455 13.75 4.02 -7.71
CA GLY A 455 13.94 2.88 -8.62
C GLY A 455 12.68 2.02 -8.78
N ALA A 456 11.69 2.20 -7.90
CA ALA A 456 10.46 1.42 -7.92
C ALA A 456 9.69 1.54 -9.23
N GLY A 457 9.73 2.72 -9.85
CA GLY A 457 9.15 2.95 -11.18
C GLY A 457 9.87 2.20 -12.29
N ASP A 458 11.19 2.04 -12.19
CA ASP A 458 12.02 1.34 -13.17
C ASP A 458 11.79 -0.19 -13.07
N ALA A 459 11.72 -0.70 -11.83
CA ALA A 459 11.37 -2.10 -11.56
C ALA A 459 9.95 -2.43 -12.05
N LEU A 460 8.98 -1.54 -11.79
CA LEU A 460 7.62 -1.68 -12.31
C LEU A 460 7.60 -1.77 -13.83
N LEU A 461 8.26 -0.82 -14.48
CA LEU A 461 8.33 -0.74 -15.94
C LEU A 461 8.92 -2.04 -16.51
N ALA A 462 10.04 -2.52 -15.97
CA ALA A 462 10.69 -3.74 -16.45
C ALA A 462 9.78 -4.97 -16.36
N TYR A 463 9.23 -5.25 -15.17
CA TYR A 463 8.41 -6.45 -14.95
C TYR A 463 7.05 -6.39 -15.63
N ALA A 464 6.40 -5.22 -15.66
CA ALA A 464 5.14 -5.04 -16.38
C ALA A 464 5.34 -5.19 -17.89
N SER A 465 6.43 -4.66 -18.46
CA SER A 465 6.73 -4.77 -19.90
C SER A 465 6.86 -6.22 -20.34
N LEU A 466 7.68 -7.01 -19.62
CA LEU A 466 7.92 -8.42 -19.94
C LEU A 466 6.63 -9.25 -19.78
N ALA A 467 5.91 -9.06 -18.67
CA ALA A 467 4.66 -9.76 -18.41
C ALA A 467 3.60 -9.45 -19.46
N MET A 468 3.47 -8.18 -19.86
CA MET A 468 2.48 -7.74 -20.83
C MET A 468 2.78 -8.29 -22.22
N ALA A 469 4.04 -8.19 -22.66
CA ALA A 469 4.47 -8.71 -23.95
C ALA A 469 4.34 -10.24 -24.04
N LYS A 470 4.61 -10.96 -22.95
CA LYS A 470 4.52 -12.42 -22.92
C LYS A 470 3.08 -12.94 -22.86
N THR A 471 2.27 -12.36 -21.97
CA THR A 471 0.96 -12.94 -21.60
C THR A 471 -0.22 -12.29 -22.30
N GLY A 472 -0.09 -11.03 -22.74
CA GLY A 472 -1.22 -10.26 -23.22
C GLY A 472 -2.27 -9.94 -22.14
N ASN A 473 -2.01 -10.20 -20.86
CA ASN A 473 -2.93 -9.95 -19.75
C ASN A 473 -2.52 -8.72 -18.94
N GLU A 474 -3.32 -7.64 -19.02
CA GLU A 474 -2.97 -6.35 -18.41
C GLU A 474 -3.02 -6.40 -16.88
N ALA A 475 -3.94 -7.19 -16.31
CA ALA A 475 -4.06 -7.35 -14.87
C ALA A 475 -2.87 -8.11 -14.29
N LEU A 476 -2.47 -9.21 -14.94
CA LEU A 476 -1.31 -10.00 -14.55
C LEU A 476 -0.03 -9.14 -14.60
N ALA A 477 0.17 -8.40 -15.70
CA ALA A 477 1.30 -7.50 -15.85
C ALA A 477 1.33 -6.40 -14.78
N SER A 478 0.17 -5.83 -14.46
CA SER A 478 0.04 -4.81 -13.41
C SER A 478 0.39 -5.37 -12.03
N VAL A 479 -0.01 -6.60 -11.72
CA VAL A 479 0.32 -7.27 -10.45
C VAL A 479 1.82 -7.52 -10.34
N LEU A 480 2.45 -8.12 -11.35
CA LEU A 480 3.90 -8.37 -11.33
C LEU A 480 4.72 -7.08 -11.26
N GLY A 481 4.33 -6.05 -12.02
CA GLY A 481 4.96 -4.73 -11.95
C GLY A 481 4.81 -4.08 -10.57
N CYS A 482 3.63 -4.16 -9.94
CA CYS A 482 3.41 -3.62 -8.60
C CYS A 482 4.22 -4.38 -7.53
N ILE A 483 4.33 -5.71 -7.64
CA ILE A 483 5.16 -6.52 -6.74
C ILE A 483 6.64 -6.14 -6.88
N ALA A 484 7.14 -6.00 -8.10
CA ALA A 484 8.52 -5.59 -8.35
C ALA A 484 8.81 -4.20 -7.75
N ALA A 485 7.91 -3.23 -7.97
CA ALA A 485 8.00 -1.90 -7.38
C ALA A 485 8.03 -1.94 -5.85
N GLY A 486 7.15 -2.75 -5.25
CA GLY A 486 7.05 -2.87 -3.80
C GLY A 486 8.29 -3.51 -3.17
N LEU A 487 8.88 -4.51 -3.84
CA LEU A 487 10.14 -5.13 -3.41
C LEU A 487 11.33 -4.20 -3.53
N GLU A 488 11.40 -3.43 -4.61
CA GLU A 488 12.46 -2.45 -4.82
C GLU A 488 12.44 -1.39 -3.70
N CYS A 489 11.24 -0.95 -3.31
CA CYS A 489 11.05 0.04 -2.25
C CYS A 489 11.57 -0.40 -0.86
N GLU A 490 11.85 -1.69 -0.65
CA GLU A 490 12.24 -2.26 0.63
C GLU A 490 13.76 -2.25 0.86
N TYR A 491 14.54 -1.80 -0.12
CA TYR A 491 16.00 -1.67 -0.05
C TYR A 491 16.43 -0.21 -0.22
N ASP A 492 17.64 0.11 0.22
CA ASP A 492 18.22 1.45 0.05
C ASP A 492 18.90 1.56 -1.32
N GLY A 493 18.57 2.60 -2.07
CA GLY A 493 19.04 2.83 -3.43
C GLY A 493 18.42 1.92 -4.50
N ASN A 494 18.80 2.15 -5.75
CA ASN A 494 18.19 1.50 -6.91
C ASN A 494 18.83 0.12 -7.18
N VAL A 495 18.36 -0.89 -6.45
CA VAL A 495 18.85 -2.28 -6.55
C VAL A 495 17.99 -3.09 -7.50
N THR A 496 18.62 -3.88 -8.38
CA THR A 496 17.88 -4.72 -9.32
C THR A 496 17.06 -5.80 -8.63
N VAL A 497 15.77 -5.89 -9.00
CA VAL A 497 14.88 -6.95 -8.49
C VAL A 497 15.14 -8.22 -9.29
N LYS A 498 15.37 -9.34 -8.59
CA LYS A 498 15.56 -10.66 -9.19
C LYS A 498 14.29 -11.51 -9.11
N PRO A 499 14.05 -12.43 -10.06
CA PRO A 499 12.87 -13.31 -10.05
C PRO A 499 12.68 -14.07 -8.74
N GLN A 500 13.77 -14.48 -8.07
CA GLN A 500 13.68 -15.19 -6.78
C GLN A 500 12.99 -14.35 -5.69
N ALA A 501 13.21 -13.04 -5.66
CA ALA A 501 12.55 -12.15 -4.70
C ALA A 501 11.04 -12.06 -5.00
N ILE A 502 10.66 -12.04 -6.28
CA ILE A 502 9.25 -12.03 -6.68
C ILE A 502 8.59 -13.36 -6.33
N TYR A 503 9.23 -14.51 -6.60
CA TYR A 503 8.72 -15.82 -6.19
C TYR A 503 8.45 -15.88 -4.68
N ALA A 504 9.39 -15.41 -3.86
CA ALA A 504 9.21 -15.36 -2.41
C ALA A 504 8.02 -14.47 -1.99
N ARG A 505 7.84 -13.31 -2.63
CA ARG A 505 6.68 -12.44 -2.37
C ARG A 505 5.36 -13.07 -2.80
N LEU A 506 5.33 -13.78 -3.93
CA LEU A 506 4.14 -14.52 -4.38
C LEU A 506 3.79 -15.65 -3.41
N ASP A 507 4.77 -16.39 -2.90
CA ASP A 507 4.55 -17.47 -1.92
C ASP A 507 3.99 -16.91 -0.60
N GLN A 508 4.49 -15.75 -0.16
CA GLN A 508 3.95 -15.05 1.00
C GLN A 508 2.48 -14.63 0.78
N LEU A 509 2.19 -13.93 -0.32
CA LEU A 509 0.84 -13.48 -0.65
C LEU A 509 -0.15 -14.66 -0.79
N GLU A 510 0.29 -15.76 -1.39
CA GLU A 510 -0.51 -16.97 -1.49
C GLU A 510 -0.78 -17.59 -0.11
N ALA A 511 0.21 -17.66 0.77
CA ALA A 511 0.02 -18.15 2.14
C ALA A 511 -1.00 -17.28 2.89
N GLU A 512 -0.87 -15.95 2.83
CA GLU A 512 -1.79 -14.99 3.44
C GLU A 512 -3.23 -15.16 2.91
N SER A 513 -3.38 -15.37 1.61
CA SER A 513 -4.69 -15.61 0.99
C SER A 513 -5.39 -16.87 1.53
N ARG A 514 -4.64 -17.94 1.86
CA ARG A 514 -5.23 -19.17 2.41
C ARG A 514 -5.71 -18.99 3.86
N TYR A 515 -5.02 -18.16 4.64
CA TYR A 515 -5.44 -17.83 6.01
C TYR A 515 -6.73 -16.98 6.03
N SER A 516 -6.85 -15.99 5.14
CA SER A 516 -8.08 -15.18 5.01
C SER A 516 -9.30 -16.03 4.60
N VAL A 517 -9.11 -17.01 3.72
CA VAL A 517 -10.19 -17.92 3.28
C VAL A 517 -10.59 -18.91 4.39
N GLN A 518 -9.67 -19.41 5.22
CA GLN A 518 -10.04 -20.26 6.37
C GLN A 518 -10.81 -19.49 7.46
N ALA A 519 -10.48 -18.23 7.68
CA ALA A 519 -11.25 -17.37 8.58
C ALA A 519 -12.69 -17.12 8.06
N ALA A 520 -12.87 -17.05 6.73
CA ALA A 520 -14.19 -16.84 6.10
C ALA A 520 -15.02 -18.13 5.92
N LEU A 521 -14.39 -19.30 5.80
CA LEU A 521 -15.06 -20.59 5.54
C LEU A 521 -15.32 -21.44 6.79
N THR A 522 -15.12 -20.93 8.00
CA THR A 522 -15.55 -21.67 9.19
C THR A 522 -17.07 -21.50 9.32
N PRO A 523 -17.91 -22.52 9.03
CA PRO A 523 -19.34 -22.39 9.25
C PRO A 523 -19.59 -22.23 10.76
N PRO A 524 -20.73 -21.61 11.18
CA PRO A 524 -21.18 -21.80 12.54
C PRO A 524 -21.41 -23.31 12.69
N ILE A 525 -20.52 -23.95 13.46
CA ILE A 525 -20.65 -25.36 13.81
C ILE A 525 -22.03 -25.50 14.46
N SER A 526 -22.88 -26.27 13.79
CA SER A 526 -24.28 -26.58 14.11
C SER A 526 -24.49 -26.97 15.55
#